data_AF-A0AAW6YH87-F1
#
_entry.id   AF-A0AAW6YH87-F1
#
_cell.length_a   1.000
_cell.length_b   1.000
_cell.length_c   1.000
_cell.angle_alpha   90.00
_cell.angle_beta   90.00
_cell.angle_gamma   90.00
#
_symmetry.space_group_name_H-M   'P 1'
#
loop_
_entity.id
_entity.type
_entity.pdbx_description
1 polymer ?
#
loop_
_entity_poly.entity_id
_entity_poly.type
_entity_poly.pdbx_seq_one_letter_code
_entity_poly.pdbx_strand_id
1 'polypeptide(L)'
;MVRDTKNRDLKQEMTLKNNLFSRYMIFRYSLALLFFANIYWIMILSYRFNFIIILPIIELCLLIGAIAEQFTLYGKMKAVLKVTKLAFLGQIAVNVIAIMLVILPHQFGNAFPIFSDHMSVKLLVITLQLLGLFISRLNLKRIEQVKNNTDKFYYRFQQAFGKVL
;
A
#
# COMPACT_ATOMS: atom_id res chain seq x y z
N MET A 1 -0.52 -45.48 12.21
CA MET A 1 -1.64 -44.54 11.96
C MET A 1 -1.44 -43.13 12.56
N VAL A 2 -0.83 -42.96 13.74
CA VAL A 2 -0.66 -41.63 14.39
C VAL A 2 0.33 -40.68 13.68
N ARG A 3 1.30 -41.21 12.90
CA ARG A 3 2.25 -40.38 12.12
C ARG A 3 1.60 -39.68 10.92
N ASP A 4 0.59 -40.28 10.30
CA ASP A 4 -0.07 -39.72 9.11
C ASP A 4 -1.05 -38.60 9.45
N THR A 5 -1.73 -38.65 10.60
CA THR A 5 -2.59 -37.55 11.07
C THR A 5 -1.74 -36.32 11.42
N LYS A 6 -0.66 -36.49 12.18
CA LYS A 6 0.26 -35.39 12.52
C LYS A 6 0.87 -34.70 11.29
N ASN A 7 1.20 -35.47 10.24
CA ASN A 7 1.70 -34.91 8.97
C ASN A 7 0.62 -34.19 8.16
N ARG A 8 -0.65 -34.64 8.23
CA ARG A 8 -1.79 -33.94 7.62
C ARG A 8 -2.09 -32.64 8.36
N ASP A 9 -2.09 -32.65 9.68
CA ASP A 9 -2.30 -31.47 10.53
C ASP A 9 -1.19 -30.43 10.32
N LEU A 10 0.09 -30.87 10.26
CA LEU A 10 1.22 -30.00 9.92
C LEU A 10 1.14 -29.41 8.52
N LYS A 11 0.73 -30.21 7.52
CA LYS A 11 0.47 -29.70 6.16
C LYS A 11 -0.68 -28.71 6.14
N GLN A 12 -1.75 -28.95 6.90
CA GLN A 12 -2.88 -28.03 7.00
C GLN A 12 -2.49 -26.72 7.70
N GLU A 13 -1.75 -26.78 8.81
CA GLU A 13 -1.21 -25.59 9.49
C GLU A 13 -0.25 -24.80 8.60
N MET A 14 0.68 -25.48 7.90
CA MET A 14 1.58 -24.81 6.95
C MET A 14 0.80 -24.19 5.79
N THR A 15 -0.21 -24.88 5.26
CA THR A 15 -1.06 -24.36 4.20
C THR A 15 -1.84 -23.14 4.69
N LEU A 16 -2.34 -23.16 5.92
CA LEU A 16 -3.09 -22.07 6.54
C LEU A 16 -2.19 -20.84 6.80
N LYS A 17 -0.98 -21.05 7.34
CA LYS A 17 0.03 -20.00 7.52
C LYS A 17 0.46 -19.39 6.18
N ASN A 18 0.73 -20.23 5.19
CA ASN A 18 1.15 -19.78 3.85
C ASN A 18 0.01 -19.04 3.12
N ASN A 19 -1.23 -19.46 3.34
CA ASN A 19 -2.42 -18.81 2.81
C ASN A 19 -2.63 -17.44 3.48
N LEU A 20 -2.53 -17.34 4.82
CA LEU A 20 -2.58 -16.06 5.54
C LEU A 20 -1.46 -15.12 5.07
N PHE A 21 -0.26 -15.66 4.81
CA PHE A 21 0.86 -14.91 4.24
C PHE A 21 0.49 -14.29 2.88
N SER A 22 -0.04 -15.09 1.96
CA SER A 22 -0.49 -14.62 0.65
C SER A 22 -1.59 -13.55 0.72
N ARG A 23 -2.43 -13.57 1.77
CA ARG A 23 -3.50 -12.58 1.96
C ARG A 23 -2.95 -11.15 2.12
N TYR A 24 -1.81 -11.00 2.81
CA TYR A 24 -1.20 -9.71 3.14
C TYR A 24 -0.03 -9.27 2.23
N MET A 25 0.47 -10.16 1.37
CA MET A 25 1.59 -9.88 0.45
C MET A 25 1.34 -8.63 -0.42
N ILE A 26 0.14 -8.49 -0.99
CA ILE A 26 -0.21 -7.35 -1.86
C ILE A 26 -0.08 -6.01 -1.12
N PHE A 27 -0.44 -5.95 0.17
CA PHE A 27 -0.30 -4.71 0.94
C PHE A 27 1.18 -4.36 1.11
N ARG A 28 2.04 -5.35 1.42
CA ARG A 28 3.48 -5.12 1.61
C ARG A 28 4.16 -4.62 0.34
N TYR A 29 3.88 -5.24 -0.81
CA TYR A 29 4.44 -4.79 -2.09
C TYR A 29 3.93 -3.41 -2.49
N SER A 30 2.65 -3.13 -2.26
CA SER A 30 2.09 -1.81 -2.55
C SER A 30 2.71 -0.74 -1.65
N LEU A 31 2.85 -0.99 -0.35
CA LEU A 31 3.50 -0.09 0.59
C LEU A 31 4.97 0.17 0.21
N ALA A 32 5.71 -0.87 -0.15
CA ALA A 32 7.11 -0.73 -0.58
C ALA A 32 7.24 0.11 -1.87
N LEU A 33 6.38 -0.14 -2.86
CA LEU A 33 6.38 0.63 -4.11
C LEU A 33 6.09 2.11 -3.84
N LEU A 34 5.08 2.42 -3.02
CA LEU A 34 4.74 3.79 -2.63
C LEU A 34 5.86 4.44 -1.80
N PHE A 35 6.51 3.68 -0.92
CA PHE A 35 7.65 4.16 -0.13
C PHE A 35 8.80 4.64 -1.03
N PHE A 36 9.20 3.83 -2.01
CA PHE A 36 10.24 4.24 -2.96
C PHE A 36 9.82 5.41 -3.85
N ALA A 37 8.55 5.48 -4.26
CA ALA A 37 8.03 6.63 -5.01
C ALA A 37 8.12 7.94 -4.21
N ASN A 38 7.79 7.91 -2.92
CA ASN A 38 7.90 9.09 -2.05
C ASN A 38 9.37 9.47 -1.78
N ILE A 39 10.27 8.49 -1.60
CA ILE A 39 11.72 8.77 -1.53
C ILE A 39 12.20 9.45 -2.82
N TYR A 40 11.82 8.94 -3.98
CA TYR A 40 12.20 9.54 -5.25
C TYR A 40 11.71 10.99 -5.37
N TRP A 41 10.49 11.27 -4.92
CA TRP A 41 9.98 12.63 -4.92
C TRP A 41 10.74 13.56 -3.98
N ILE A 42 11.13 13.07 -2.78
CA ILE A 42 12.02 13.81 -1.87
C ILE A 42 13.35 14.11 -2.54
N MET A 43 13.95 13.13 -3.23
CA MET A 43 15.22 13.33 -3.94
C MET A 43 15.12 14.46 -4.98
N ILE A 44 14.02 14.53 -5.72
CA ILE A 44 13.78 15.60 -6.68
C ILE A 44 13.63 16.96 -5.95
N LEU A 45 12.86 17.00 -4.87
CA LEU A 45 12.62 18.23 -4.09
C LEU A 45 13.86 18.71 -3.34
N SER A 46 14.81 17.83 -3.01
CA SER A 46 16.09 18.21 -2.40
C SER A 46 16.92 19.15 -3.28
N TYR A 47 16.67 19.20 -4.60
CA TYR A 47 17.34 20.12 -5.50
C TYR A 47 16.95 21.60 -5.25
N ARG A 48 15.72 21.83 -4.78
CA ARG A 48 15.23 23.16 -4.41
C ARG A 48 14.35 23.03 -3.16
N PHE A 49 14.94 23.32 -2.01
CA PHE A 49 14.23 23.23 -0.73
C PHE A 49 12.96 24.11 -0.74
N ASN A 50 11.80 23.46 -0.59
CA ASN A 50 10.49 24.09 -0.52
C ASN A 50 9.61 23.31 0.46
N PHE A 51 8.63 23.98 1.06
CA PHE A 51 7.65 23.39 1.98
C PHE A 51 6.89 22.19 1.40
N ILE A 52 6.85 22.03 0.07
CA ILE A 52 6.26 20.87 -0.60
C ILE A 52 6.92 19.55 -0.15
N ILE A 53 8.20 19.57 0.26
CA ILE A 53 8.93 18.38 0.75
C ILE A 53 8.30 17.77 2.01
N ILE A 54 7.52 18.54 2.77
CA ILE A 54 6.83 18.05 3.97
C ILE A 54 5.81 16.97 3.59
N LEU A 55 5.17 17.06 2.43
CA LEU A 55 4.16 16.11 1.97
C LEU A 55 4.71 14.66 1.88
N PRO A 56 5.75 14.38 1.07
CA PRO A 56 6.30 13.02 0.99
C PRO A 56 6.99 12.59 2.28
N ILE A 57 7.48 13.50 3.13
CA ILE A 57 8.06 13.14 4.43
C ILE A 57 6.99 12.59 5.38
N ILE A 58 5.85 13.29 5.51
CA ILE A 58 4.72 12.82 6.33
C ILE A 58 4.25 11.46 5.80
N GLU A 59 4.17 11.31 4.48
CA GLU A 59 3.76 10.06 3.86
C GLU A 59 4.74 8.92 4.16
N LEU A 60 6.06 9.16 4.14
CA LEU A 60 7.04 8.16 4.56
C LEU A 60 6.84 7.73 6.01
N CYS A 61 6.57 8.66 6.94
CA CYS A 61 6.29 8.31 8.33
C CYS A 61 5.05 7.41 8.44
N LEU A 62 3.98 7.71 7.71
CA LEU A 62 2.76 6.88 7.67
C LEU A 62 3.04 5.49 7.08
N LEU A 63 3.82 5.42 5.99
CA LEU A 63 4.19 4.16 5.34
C LEU A 63 5.06 3.29 6.25
N ILE A 64 6.03 3.86 6.97
CA ILE A 64 6.84 3.15 7.96
C ILE A 64 5.95 2.58 9.07
N GLY A 65 5.01 3.37 9.59
CA GLY A 65 4.03 2.92 10.58
C GLY A 65 3.16 1.77 10.06
N ALA A 66 2.70 1.86 8.80
CA ALA A 66 1.92 0.79 8.16
C ALA A 66 2.76 -0.48 7.97
N ILE A 67 4.02 -0.36 7.58
CA ILE A 67 4.95 -1.49 7.45
C ILE A 67 5.15 -2.17 8.82
N ALA A 68 5.38 -1.40 9.88
CA ALA A 68 5.49 -1.94 11.24
C ALA A 68 4.21 -2.64 11.70
N GLU A 69 3.04 -2.09 11.36
CA GLU A 69 1.74 -2.74 11.59
C GLU A 69 1.67 -4.08 10.83
N GLN A 70 2.04 -4.12 9.55
CA GLN A 70 2.06 -5.35 8.73
C GLN A 70 3.04 -6.42 9.22
N PHE A 71 4.13 -6.03 9.88
CA PHE A 71 5.05 -6.98 10.55
C PHE A 71 4.46 -7.49 11.87
N THR A 72 3.77 -6.64 12.63
CA THR A 72 3.13 -7.04 13.90
C THR A 72 1.90 -7.93 13.67
N LEU A 73 1.23 -7.76 12.52
CA LEU A 73 0.15 -8.63 12.06
C LEU A 73 0.59 -10.08 11.81
N TYR A 74 1.90 -10.31 11.65
CA TYR A 74 2.46 -11.62 11.38
C TYR A 74 2.29 -12.54 12.59
N GLY A 75 1.24 -13.36 12.57
CA GLY A 75 0.92 -14.33 13.61
C GLY A 75 -0.32 -14.04 14.44
N LYS A 76 -1.07 -12.95 14.20
CA LYS A 76 -2.33 -12.66 14.90
C LYS A 76 -3.56 -12.95 14.01
N MET A 77 -4.53 -13.71 14.54
CA MET A 77 -5.74 -14.13 13.83
C MET A 77 -6.76 -13.00 13.56
N LYS A 78 -6.76 -11.94 14.38
CA LYS A 78 -7.60 -10.76 14.18
C LYS A 78 -6.71 -9.53 14.13
N ALA A 79 -6.57 -8.99 12.94
CA ALA A 79 -5.76 -7.81 12.72
C ALA A 79 -6.61 -6.65 12.23
N VAL A 80 -6.57 -5.55 12.97
CA VAL A 80 -7.20 -4.29 12.58
C VAL A 80 -6.15 -3.49 11.82
N LEU A 81 -6.31 -3.36 10.50
CA LEU A 81 -5.42 -2.58 9.63
C LEU A 81 -5.74 -1.08 9.72
N LYS A 82 -5.59 -0.47 10.89
CA LYS A 82 -5.98 0.93 11.11
C LYS A 82 -4.92 1.88 10.57
N VAL A 83 -3.64 1.63 10.84
CA VAL A 83 -2.53 2.46 10.39
C VAL A 83 -2.32 2.28 8.89
N THR A 84 -2.40 1.04 8.39
CA THR A 84 -2.33 0.75 6.95
C THR A 84 -3.43 1.47 6.17
N LYS A 85 -4.65 1.51 6.71
CA LYS A 85 -5.75 2.29 6.08
C LYS A 85 -5.43 3.78 6.06
N LEU A 86 -4.91 4.33 7.15
CA LEU A 86 -4.54 5.74 7.24
C LEU A 86 -3.43 6.10 6.25
N ALA A 87 -2.41 5.25 6.11
CA ALA A 87 -1.34 5.44 5.12
C ALA A 87 -1.88 5.49 3.69
N PHE A 88 -2.73 4.54 3.28
CA PHE A 88 -3.31 4.58 1.92
C PHE A 88 -4.24 5.79 1.68
N LEU A 89 -4.93 6.28 2.72
CA LEU A 89 -5.71 7.52 2.63
C LEU A 89 -4.81 8.75 2.51
N GLY A 90 -3.71 8.79 3.29
CA GLY A 90 -2.65 9.80 3.18
C GLY A 90 -2.08 9.85 1.77
N GLN A 91 -1.68 8.69 1.22
CA GLN A 91 -1.18 8.59 -0.14
C GLN A 91 -2.17 9.13 -1.18
N ILE A 92 -3.47 8.86 -1.01
CA ILE A 92 -4.49 9.42 -1.91
C ILE A 92 -4.52 10.94 -1.82
N ALA A 93 -4.53 11.49 -0.61
CA ALA A 93 -4.52 12.94 -0.42
C ALA A 93 -3.26 13.58 -1.03
N VAL A 94 -2.08 13.00 -0.78
CA VAL A 94 -0.80 13.45 -1.32
C VAL A 94 -0.78 13.40 -2.84
N ASN A 95 -1.25 12.31 -3.45
CA ASN A 95 -1.29 12.21 -4.92
C ASN A 95 -2.27 13.21 -5.55
N VAL A 96 -3.43 13.46 -4.91
CA VAL A 96 -4.37 14.49 -5.36
C VAL A 96 -3.74 15.88 -5.28
N ILE A 97 -3.07 16.21 -4.18
CA ILE A 97 -2.35 17.48 -4.01
C ILE A 97 -1.24 17.59 -5.06
N ALA A 98 -0.47 16.52 -5.30
CA ALA A 98 0.57 16.50 -6.32
C ALA A 98 0.01 16.77 -7.73
N ILE A 99 -1.12 16.16 -8.10
CA ILE A 99 -1.81 16.43 -9.37
C ILE A 99 -2.25 17.91 -9.44
N MET A 100 -2.81 18.44 -8.35
CA MET A 100 -3.21 19.84 -8.28
C MET A 100 -2.01 20.79 -8.49
N LEU A 101 -0.85 20.48 -7.89
CA LEU A 101 0.40 21.24 -8.07
C LEU A 101 0.93 21.21 -9.51
N VAL A 102 0.67 20.14 -10.27
CA VAL A 102 1.03 20.07 -11.70
C VAL A 102 0.13 20.96 -12.55
N ILE A 103 -1.16 21.04 -12.22
CA ILE A 103 -2.16 21.81 -12.98
C ILE A 103 -2.04 23.32 -12.70
N LEU A 104 -1.70 23.70 -11.46
CA LEU A 104 -1.53 25.10 -11.07
C LEU A 104 -0.36 25.76 -11.81
N PRO A 105 -0.57 26.96 -12.39
CA PRO A 105 0.50 27.69 -13.06
C PRO A 105 1.62 28.03 -12.06
N HIS A 106 2.87 28.01 -12.53
CA HIS A 106 4.09 28.27 -11.76
C HIS A 106 4.41 27.31 -10.61
N GLN A 107 3.53 26.36 -10.26
CA GLN A 107 3.78 25.41 -9.18
C GLN A 107 4.48 24.13 -9.64
N PHE A 108 4.40 23.80 -10.93
CA PHE A 108 5.07 22.62 -11.49
C PHE A 108 6.58 22.63 -11.22
N GLY A 109 7.27 23.74 -11.50
CA GLY A 109 8.71 23.87 -11.23
C GLY A 109 9.08 23.88 -9.75
N ASN A 110 8.13 24.16 -8.85
CA ASN A 110 8.35 24.08 -7.40
C ASN A 110 8.16 22.66 -6.87
N ALA A 111 7.16 21.93 -7.37
CA ALA A 111 6.85 20.57 -6.95
C ALA A 111 7.74 19.51 -7.63
N PHE A 112 8.21 19.81 -8.84
CA PHE A 112 8.96 18.92 -9.73
C PHE A 112 10.16 19.65 -10.37
N PRO A 113 11.09 20.22 -9.58
CA PRO A 113 12.16 21.12 -10.05
C PRO A 113 13.15 20.53 -11.08
N ILE A 114 13.28 19.20 -11.15
CA ILE A 114 14.16 18.53 -12.12
C ILE A 114 13.52 18.42 -13.51
N PHE A 115 12.20 18.53 -13.59
CA PHE A 115 11.45 18.35 -14.82
C PHE A 115 11.28 19.67 -15.57
N SER A 116 11.44 19.63 -16.90
CA SER A 116 11.15 20.77 -17.77
C SER A 116 9.64 21.00 -17.86
N ASP A 117 9.24 22.27 -17.94
CA ASP A 117 7.83 22.68 -18.02
C ASP A 117 7.26 22.48 -19.44
N HIS A 118 7.16 21.21 -19.84
CA HIS A 118 6.54 20.79 -21.09
C HIS A 118 5.28 19.96 -20.82
N MET A 119 4.29 20.09 -21.69
CA MET A 119 3.00 19.38 -21.58
C MET A 119 3.18 17.85 -21.47
N SER A 120 4.07 17.27 -22.28
CA SER A 120 4.35 15.83 -22.27
C SER A 120 4.86 15.34 -20.91
N VAL A 121 5.70 16.14 -20.24
CA VAL A 121 6.26 15.80 -18.93
C VAL A 121 5.20 15.92 -17.84
N LYS A 122 4.36 16.97 -17.89
CA LYS A 122 3.21 17.11 -16.98
C LYS A 122 2.26 15.92 -17.09
N LEU A 123 1.93 15.49 -18.31
CA LEU A 123 1.08 14.33 -18.56
C LEU A 123 1.70 13.04 -17.99
N LEU A 124 3.01 12.85 -18.13
CA LEU A 124 3.72 11.72 -17.54
C LEU A 124 3.60 11.72 -16.01
N VAL A 125 3.88 12.86 -15.36
CA VAL A 125 3.78 13.00 -13.91
C VAL A 125 2.36 12.73 -13.43
N ILE A 126 1.34 13.31 -14.09
CA ILE A 126 -0.07 13.05 -13.76
C ILE A 126 -0.40 11.56 -13.88
N THR A 127 0.07 10.91 -14.94
CA THR A 127 -0.16 9.47 -15.15
C THR A 127 0.45 8.64 -14.03
N LEU A 128 1.67 8.95 -13.58
CA LEU A 128 2.29 8.30 -12.44
C LEU A 128 1.49 8.50 -11.14
N GLN A 129 0.95 9.71 -10.92
CA GLN A 129 0.11 9.95 -9.73
C GLN A 129 -1.25 9.25 -9.81
N LEU A 130 -1.83 9.14 -10.99
CA LEU A 130 -3.05 8.36 -11.21
C LEU A 130 -2.81 6.87 -10.94
N LEU A 131 -1.65 6.32 -11.32
CA LEU A 131 -1.26 4.96 -10.97
C LEU A 131 -1.14 4.77 -9.46
N GLY A 132 -0.50 5.73 -8.76
CA GLY A 132 -0.43 5.71 -7.30
C GLY A 132 -1.83 5.73 -6.65
N LEU A 133 -2.75 6.57 -7.16
CA LEU A 133 -4.14 6.62 -6.69
C LEU A 133 -4.87 5.29 -6.91
N PHE A 134 -4.69 4.69 -8.08
CA PHE A 134 -5.29 3.41 -8.42
C PHE A 134 -4.83 2.30 -7.46
N ILE A 135 -3.51 2.21 -7.22
CA ILE A 135 -2.92 1.24 -6.28
C ILE A 135 -3.48 1.45 -4.87
N SER A 136 -3.50 2.68 -4.36
CA SER A 136 -4.02 2.97 -3.02
C SER A 136 -5.51 2.64 -2.88
N ARG A 137 -6.33 2.93 -3.90
CA ARG A 137 -7.76 2.61 -3.90
C ARG A 137 -8.02 1.10 -3.95
N LEU A 138 -7.24 0.35 -4.73
CA LEU A 138 -7.31 -1.11 -4.75
C LEU A 138 -6.98 -1.72 -3.39
N ASN A 139 -5.96 -1.20 -2.73
CA ASN A 139 -5.58 -1.65 -1.39
C ASN A 139 -6.66 -1.32 -0.35
N LEU A 140 -7.25 -0.12 -0.38
CA LEU A 140 -8.37 0.23 0.50
C LEU A 140 -9.57 -0.71 0.34
N LYS A 141 -9.97 -0.99 -0.90
CA LYS A 141 -11.04 -1.96 -1.19
C LYS A 141 -10.71 -3.34 -0.64
N ARG A 142 -9.44 -3.76 -0.75
CA ARG A 142 -8.99 -5.05 -0.23
C ARG A 142 -8.95 -5.09 1.30
N ILE A 143 -8.61 -3.99 1.97
CA ILE A 143 -8.71 -3.87 3.45
C ILE A 143 -10.15 -4.10 3.90
N GLU A 144 -11.13 -3.53 3.20
CA GLU A 144 -12.56 -3.73 3.51
C GLU A 144 -13.01 -5.18 3.27
N GLN A 145 -12.54 -5.82 2.19
CA GLN A 145 -12.78 -7.25 1.94
C GLN A 145 -12.18 -8.15 3.02
N VAL A 146 -10.97 -7.81 3.50
CA VAL A 146 -10.30 -8.53 4.59
C VAL A 146 -11.07 -8.35 5.91
N LYS A 147 -11.55 -7.13 6.19
CA LYS A 147 -12.35 -6.82 7.39
C LYS A 147 -13.68 -7.56 7.39
N ASN A 148 -14.37 -7.62 6.25
CA ASN A 148 -15.67 -8.23 6.12
C ASN A 148 -15.62 -9.73 5.79
N ASN A 149 -14.41 -10.33 5.73
CA ASN A 149 -14.19 -11.72 5.30
C ASN A 149 -14.87 -12.05 3.96
N THR A 150 -14.99 -11.09 3.05
CA THR A 150 -15.58 -11.31 1.71
C THR A 150 -14.52 -11.43 0.62
N ASP A 151 -13.25 -11.52 1.01
CA ASP A 151 -12.18 -11.69 0.05
C ASP A 151 -12.30 -13.04 -0.67
N LYS A 152 -11.94 -13.05 -1.96
CA LYS A 152 -11.88 -14.25 -2.81
C LYS A 152 -11.11 -15.41 -2.15
N PHE A 153 -10.21 -15.07 -1.24
CA PHE A 153 -9.42 -15.99 -0.45
C PHE A 153 -10.20 -16.60 0.74
N TYR A 154 -11.05 -15.84 1.46
CA TYR A 154 -11.96 -16.41 2.46
C TYR A 154 -12.90 -17.44 1.84
N TYR A 155 -13.44 -17.17 0.64
CA TYR A 155 -14.26 -18.14 -0.08
C TYR A 155 -13.49 -19.43 -0.45
N ARG A 156 -12.23 -19.31 -0.89
CA ARG A 156 -11.36 -20.47 -1.16
C ARG A 156 -11.01 -21.24 0.13
N PHE A 157 -10.79 -20.53 1.23
CA PHE A 157 -10.53 -21.12 2.53
C PHE A 157 -11.75 -21.88 3.07
N GLN A 158 -12.93 -21.29 2.97
CA GLN A 158 -14.21 -21.89 3.36
C GLN A 158 -14.53 -23.14 2.52
N GLN A 159 -14.19 -23.14 1.22
CA GLN A 159 -14.33 -24.32 0.36
C GLN A 159 -13.33 -25.44 0.70
N ALA A 160 -12.11 -25.10 1.13
CA ALA A 160 -11.06 -26.08 1.42
C ALA A 160 -11.12 -26.66 2.85
N PHE A 161 -11.62 -25.90 3.83
CA PHE A 161 -11.58 -26.27 5.25
C PHE A 161 -12.94 -26.28 5.96
N GLY A 162 -14.04 -26.00 5.23
CA GLY A 162 -15.38 -25.90 5.81
C GLY A 162 -15.61 -24.59 6.57
N LYS A 163 -16.87 -24.29 6.90
CA LYS A 163 -17.26 -23.15 7.73
C LYS A 163 -16.75 -23.34 9.15
N VAL A 164 -15.59 -22.77 9.50
CA VAL A 164 -15.03 -22.81 10.86
C VAL A 164 -15.01 -21.43 11.53
N LEU A 165 -15.70 -20.42 10.98
CA LEU A 165 -15.86 -19.12 11.64
C LEU A 165 -17.24 -18.51 11.41
#